data_AF-A0A960XBI0-F1
#
_entry.id   AF-A0A960XBI0-F1
#
_cell.length_a   1.000
_cell.length_b   1.000
_cell.length_c   1.000
_cell.angle_alpha   90.00
_cell.angle_beta   90.00
_cell.angle_gamma   90.00
#
_symmetry.space_group_name_H-M   'P 1'
#
loop_
_entity.id
_entity.type
_entity.pdbx_description
1 polymer ?
#
loop_
_entity_poly.entity_id
_entity_poly.type
_entity_poly.pdbx_seq_one_letter_code
_entity_poly.pdbx_strand_id
1 'polypeptide(L)'
;ISPGWDNGGANQAGAATWGDGTVGISGPVTVSNSLVGSQPSDSVGRGGVISLTNGNYVVISPTWNNGGTVNVGAATWGDGTVGISGLVTPANSLIGSQDSDYVGDLMGNSSIALTTGNYLVVSTSWDNGAVANAGAVTFGNGSTGTVGVVSSANSLVGSQPNDRVGTSLVYPLSNGNYVVATYSWNNGSLSQAGAATWGNGVSGIVGEVSSTNSFVGTTDFDWVGEPAVKDFGDYYAVISSDWNNGSFWGAGAVSIGDSSTGLIGEVSSFNSLIGQTSNTGLTAASVDYSATYGIVVAGFPNSFTSGRVYIAVLPVAIPSAAPLTSISQKALSKGIYRYSGAVGSTFDAWDRLYLHYPLIKPFCYIKECPSYPLIYIGEK
;
A
#
# COMPACT_ATOMS: atom_id res chain seq x y z
N ILE A 1 -22.86 -14.80 8.23
CA ILE A 1 -21.83 -15.09 9.28
C ILE A 1 -22.46 -15.04 10.65
N SER A 2 -22.04 -15.94 11.55
CA SER A 2 -22.60 -16.15 12.89
C SER A 2 -21.45 -16.40 13.88
N PRO A 3 -20.65 -15.37 14.22
CA PRO A 3 -19.43 -15.56 15.02
C PRO A 3 -19.71 -16.06 16.45
N GLY A 4 -20.90 -15.83 17.00
CA GLY A 4 -21.30 -16.34 18.31
C GLY A 4 -21.95 -17.73 18.30
N TRP A 5 -21.93 -18.45 17.17
CA TRP A 5 -22.53 -19.79 17.07
C TRP A 5 -21.72 -20.82 17.87
N ASP A 6 -22.41 -21.71 18.59
CA ASP A 6 -21.80 -22.77 19.39
C ASP A 6 -21.69 -24.07 18.59
N ASN A 7 -20.50 -24.68 18.55
CA ASN A 7 -20.27 -25.97 17.91
C ASN A 7 -20.23 -27.09 18.96
N GLY A 8 -21.41 -27.57 19.37
CA GLY A 8 -21.52 -28.55 20.44
C GLY A 8 -21.00 -27.99 21.77
N GLY A 9 -19.86 -28.51 22.26
CA GLY A 9 -19.21 -28.03 23.48
C GLY A 9 -18.31 -26.80 23.30
N ALA A 10 -18.00 -26.41 22.06
CA ALA A 10 -17.19 -25.23 21.77
C ALA A 10 -18.08 -23.98 21.69
N ASN A 11 -18.16 -23.24 22.79
CA ASN A 11 -18.92 -22.00 22.88
C ASN A 11 -18.27 -20.91 22.02
N GLN A 12 -19.07 -20.18 21.23
CA GLN A 12 -18.59 -19.14 20.31
C GLN A 12 -17.51 -19.65 19.33
N ALA A 13 -17.66 -20.89 18.86
CA ALA A 13 -16.82 -21.41 17.78
C ALA A 13 -16.98 -20.58 16.49
N GLY A 14 -18.19 -20.06 16.27
CA GLY A 14 -18.56 -19.27 15.12
C GLY A 14 -18.75 -20.09 13.85
N ALA A 15 -19.45 -19.48 12.88
CA ALA A 15 -19.75 -20.10 11.60
C ALA A 15 -19.88 -19.09 10.47
N ALA A 16 -19.42 -19.47 9.28
CA ALA A 16 -19.69 -18.80 8.01
C ALA A 16 -20.37 -19.79 7.05
N THR A 17 -21.65 -19.55 6.79
CA THR A 17 -22.48 -20.37 5.91
C THR A 17 -22.60 -19.67 4.56
N TRP A 18 -22.20 -20.33 3.48
CA TRP A 18 -22.47 -19.85 2.13
C TRP A 18 -23.93 -20.13 1.76
N GLY A 19 -24.58 -19.17 1.12
CA GLY A 19 -25.94 -19.33 0.61
C GLY A 19 -26.00 -18.96 -0.84
N ASP A 20 -26.61 -19.82 -1.66
CA ASP A 20 -26.80 -19.58 -3.08
C ASP A 20 -27.69 -18.34 -3.27
N GLY A 21 -27.28 -17.41 -4.13
CA GLY A 21 -28.02 -16.16 -4.37
C GLY A 21 -29.40 -16.34 -5.03
N THR A 22 -29.68 -17.51 -5.59
CA THR A 22 -30.92 -17.87 -6.28
C THR A 22 -31.81 -18.79 -5.46
N VAL A 23 -31.26 -19.84 -4.85
CA VAL A 23 -32.03 -20.83 -4.07
C VAL A 23 -31.96 -20.59 -2.56
N GLY A 24 -30.99 -19.80 -2.10
CA GLY A 24 -30.72 -19.58 -0.68
C GLY A 24 -30.08 -20.80 0.00
N ILE A 25 -30.01 -20.74 1.33
CA ILE A 25 -29.66 -21.87 2.18
C ILE A 25 -30.67 -21.99 3.32
N SER A 26 -30.98 -23.23 3.70
CA SER A 26 -31.92 -23.53 4.79
C SER A 26 -31.45 -24.72 5.62
N GLY A 27 -32.03 -24.88 6.81
CA GLY A 27 -31.64 -25.89 7.78
C GLY A 27 -30.68 -25.36 8.86
N PRO A 28 -30.27 -26.23 9.81
CA PRO A 28 -29.35 -25.83 10.86
C PRO A 28 -27.94 -25.56 10.31
N VAL A 29 -27.20 -24.70 11.01
CA VAL A 29 -25.75 -24.52 10.79
C VAL A 29 -25.03 -25.78 11.27
N THR A 30 -24.21 -26.39 10.41
CA THR A 30 -23.43 -27.58 10.73
C THR A 30 -22.07 -27.53 10.03
N VAL A 31 -21.16 -28.42 10.43
CA VAL A 31 -19.86 -28.60 9.75
C VAL A 31 -20.00 -29.00 8.27
N SER A 32 -21.16 -29.54 7.86
CA SER A 32 -21.36 -30.04 6.48
C SER A 32 -21.84 -28.97 5.51
N ASN A 33 -22.32 -27.82 6.01
CA ASN A 33 -22.81 -26.72 5.17
C ASN A 33 -22.17 -25.37 5.49
N SER A 34 -21.35 -25.31 6.54
CA SER A 34 -20.74 -24.08 7.02
C SER A 34 -19.27 -24.30 7.32
N LEU A 35 -18.47 -23.26 7.10
CA LEU A 35 -17.14 -23.16 7.66
C LEU A 35 -17.29 -22.82 9.14
N VAL A 36 -16.76 -23.65 10.06
CA VAL A 36 -16.97 -23.46 11.50
C VAL A 36 -15.68 -23.61 12.30
N GLY A 37 -15.66 -22.99 13.48
CA GLY A 37 -14.63 -23.22 14.48
C GLY A 37 -14.77 -24.58 15.15
N SER A 38 -13.69 -25.04 15.79
CA SER A 38 -13.67 -26.29 16.56
C SER A 38 -13.39 -26.07 18.04
N GLN A 39 -12.95 -24.87 18.43
CA GLN A 39 -12.58 -24.53 19.80
C GLN A 39 -13.40 -23.35 20.33
N PRO A 40 -13.53 -23.23 21.66
CA PRO A 40 -14.13 -22.05 22.28
C PRO A 40 -13.53 -20.74 21.77
N SER A 41 -14.38 -19.75 21.53
CA SER A 41 -14.00 -18.40 21.13
C SER A 41 -13.30 -18.27 19.77
N ASP A 42 -13.21 -19.34 18.96
CA ASP A 42 -12.70 -19.27 17.58
C ASP A 42 -13.39 -18.15 16.77
N SER A 43 -14.68 -17.92 17.05
CA SER A 43 -15.50 -16.84 16.50
C SER A 43 -15.38 -16.72 14.97
N VAL A 44 -15.45 -17.84 14.25
CA VAL A 44 -15.28 -17.85 12.79
C VAL A 44 -16.17 -16.81 12.10
N GLY A 45 -15.54 -15.99 11.24
CA GLY A 45 -16.16 -14.87 10.54
C GLY A 45 -16.26 -13.57 11.34
N ARG A 46 -15.71 -13.49 12.55
CA ARG A 46 -15.71 -12.25 13.37
C ARG A 46 -15.02 -11.07 12.71
N GLY A 47 -14.03 -11.31 11.86
CA GLY A 47 -13.36 -10.28 11.05
C GLY A 47 -14.14 -9.88 9.80
N GLY A 48 -15.29 -10.49 9.53
CA GLY A 48 -16.10 -10.25 8.35
C GLY A 48 -15.73 -11.13 7.16
N VAL A 49 -16.25 -10.76 5.99
CA VAL A 49 -16.04 -11.45 4.72
C VAL A 49 -15.61 -10.42 3.68
N ILE A 50 -14.54 -10.74 2.95
CA ILE A 50 -14.07 -9.96 1.82
C ILE A 50 -14.68 -10.55 0.57
N SER A 51 -15.46 -9.75 -0.15
CA SER A 51 -15.97 -10.15 -1.48
C SER A 51 -14.90 -9.85 -2.52
N LEU A 52 -14.54 -10.84 -3.32
CA LEU A 52 -13.54 -10.69 -4.38
C LEU A 52 -14.20 -10.27 -5.69
N THR A 53 -13.46 -9.55 -6.52
CA THR A 53 -13.96 -9.04 -7.81
C THR A 53 -14.20 -10.14 -8.83
N ASN A 54 -13.66 -11.35 -8.61
CA ASN A 54 -13.93 -12.55 -9.41
C ASN A 54 -15.13 -13.38 -8.93
N GLY A 55 -15.87 -12.90 -7.93
CA GLY A 55 -17.06 -13.56 -7.38
C GLY A 55 -16.79 -14.51 -6.22
N ASN A 56 -15.54 -14.84 -5.91
CA ASN A 56 -15.17 -15.61 -4.73
C ASN A 56 -15.14 -14.75 -3.47
N TYR A 57 -14.85 -15.34 -2.31
CA TYR A 57 -14.79 -14.59 -1.06
C TYR A 57 -13.74 -15.14 -0.09
N VAL A 58 -13.42 -14.36 0.94
CA VAL A 58 -12.50 -14.78 2.00
C VAL A 58 -13.14 -14.47 3.35
N VAL A 59 -13.23 -15.47 4.22
CA VAL A 59 -13.73 -15.34 5.60
C VAL A 59 -12.57 -15.04 6.52
N ILE A 60 -12.68 -13.96 7.29
CA ILE A 60 -11.63 -13.51 8.22
C ILE A 60 -12.05 -13.83 9.65
N SER A 61 -11.18 -14.56 10.36
CA SER A 61 -11.41 -15.07 11.72
C SER A 61 -10.19 -14.78 12.60
N PRO A 62 -9.94 -13.52 13.01
CA PRO A 62 -8.69 -13.12 13.65
C PRO A 62 -8.46 -13.78 15.01
N THR A 63 -9.53 -14.24 15.67
CA THR A 63 -9.46 -14.89 17.00
C THR A 63 -9.49 -16.41 16.92
N TRP A 64 -9.36 -16.99 15.73
CA TRP A 64 -9.33 -18.44 15.57
C TRP A 64 -8.11 -19.04 16.29
N ASN A 65 -8.30 -20.15 16.99
CA ASN A 65 -7.26 -20.85 17.74
C ASN A 65 -6.75 -22.07 16.96
N ASN A 66 -5.46 -22.38 17.10
CA ASN A 66 -4.86 -23.58 16.51
C ASN A 66 -4.41 -24.55 17.60
N GLY A 67 -5.35 -25.34 18.12
CA GLY A 67 -5.07 -26.28 19.20
C GLY A 67 -4.73 -25.52 20.49
N GLY A 68 -3.48 -25.62 20.95
CA GLY A 68 -3.03 -24.93 22.16
C GLY A 68 -2.69 -23.45 21.96
N THR A 69 -2.53 -23.00 20.72
CA THR A 69 -2.09 -21.63 20.39
C THR A 69 -3.31 -20.76 20.18
N VAL A 70 -3.43 -19.71 21.00
CA VAL A 70 -4.64 -18.91 21.15
C VAL A 70 -4.59 -17.68 20.23
N ASN A 71 -5.71 -17.37 19.56
CA ASN A 71 -5.84 -16.22 18.68
C ASN A 71 -4.75 -16.12 17.59
N VAL A 72 -4.39 -17.24 16.96
CA VAL A 72 -3.45 -17.23 15.82
C VAL A 72 -4.07 -16.51 14.61
N GLY A 73 -5.40 -16.50 14.53
CA GLY A 73 -6.16 -15.97 13.42
C GLY A 73 -6.15 -16.88 12.18
N ALA A 74 -7.15 -16.67 11.31
CA ALA A 74 -7.30 -17.41 10.07
C ALA A 74 -7.96 -16.56 8.99
N ALA A 75 -7.46 -16.67 7.77
CA ALA A 75 -8.13 -16.22 6.55
C ALA A 75 -8.41 -17.42 5.64
N THR A 76 -9.70 -17.70 5.40
CA THR A 76 -10.15 -18.88 4.66
C THR A 76 -10.81 -18.45 3.35
N TRP A 77 -10.25 -18.85 2.22
CA TRP A 77 -10.86 -18.61 0.91
C TRP A 77 -12.07 -19.53 0.69
N GLY A 78 -13.11 -19.01 0.05
CA GLY A 78 -14.30 -19.75 -0.34
C GLY A 78 -14.69 -19.47 -1.78
N ASP A 79 -15.12 -20.54 -2.47
CA ASP A 79 -15.63 -20.46 -3.84
C ASP A 79 -16.99 -19.76 -3.84
N GLY A 80 -17.17 -18.76 -4.70
CA GLY A 80 -18.40 -17.98 -4.78
C GLY A 80 -19.62 -18.74 -5.26
N THR A 81 -19.43 -19.88 -5.92
CA THR A 81 -20.46 -20.69 -6.59
C THR A 81 -20.92 -21.89 -5.78
N VAL A 82 -20.03 -22.49 -4.98
CA VAL A 82 -20.35 -23.67 -4.15
C VAL A 82 -20.09 -23.46 -2.66
N GLY A 83 -19.40 -22.37 -2.30
CA GLY A 83 -19.02 -22.06 -0.94
C GLY A 83 -17.84 -22.87 -0.41
N ILE A 84 -17.62 -22.75 0.89
CA ILE A 84 -16.72 -23.62 1.67
C ILE A 84 -17.42 -24.07 2.95
N SER A 85 -17.20 -25.33 3.32
CA SER A 85 -17.72 -25.93 4.55
C SER A 85 -16.67 -26.82 5.21
N GLY A 86 -16.86 -27.09 6.50
CA GLY A 86 -15.96 -27.90 7.31
C GLY A 86 -15.33 -27.10 8.44
N LEU A 87 -14.36 -27.69 9.12
CA LEU A 87 -13.60 -26.98 10.15
C LEU A 87 -12.58 -26.04 9.51
N VAL A 88 -12.33 -24.89 10.13
CA VAL A 88 -11.14 -24.09 9.85
C VAL A 88 -9.91 -24.90 10.27
N THR A 89 -8.91 -25.01 9.39
CA THR A 89 -7.66 -25.74 9.63
C THR A 89 -6.49 -25.08 8.89
N PRO A 90 -5.22 -25.39 9.23
CA PRO A 90 -4.07 -24.95 8.45
C PRO A 90 -4.09 -25.43 6.99
N ALA A 91 -4.85 -26.48 6.67
CA ALA A 91 -4.92 -27.05 5.31
C ALA A 91 -5.83 -26.25 4.37
N ASN A 92 -6.77 -25.46 4.90
CA ASN A 92 -7.70 -24.66 4.11
C ASN A 92 -7.60 -23.15 4.37
N SER A 93 -6.71 -22.74 5.28
CA SER A 93 -6.61 -21.35 5.72
C SER A 93 -5.18 -20.89 5.82
N LEU A 94 -4.96 -19.60 5.57
CA LEU A 94 -3.76 -18.90 5.99
C LEU A 94 -3.89 -18.60 7.49
N ILE A 95 -2.88 -18.95 8.28
CA ILE A 95 -2.91 -18.84 9.75
C ILE A 95 -1.61 -18.30 10.35
N GLY A 96 -1.67 -17.84 11.59
CA GLY A 96 -0.50 -17.56 12.41
C GLY A 96 0.15 -18.83 12.97
N SER A 97 1.26 -18.64 13.68
CA SER A 97 1.98 -19.70 14.40
C SER A 97 2.16 -19.43 15.90
N GLN A 98 1.89 -18.20 16.35
CA GLN A 98 2.08 -17.78 17.73
C GLN A 98 0.80 -17.22 18.33
N ASP A 99 0.77 -17.19 19.67
CA ASP A 99 -0.35 -16.60 20.39
C ASP A 99 -0.50 -15.13 19.99
N SER A 100 -1.74 -14.69 19.74
CA SER A 100 -2.01 -13.30 19.41
C SER A 100 -1.38 -12.80 18.09
N ASP A 101 -1.08 -13.70 17.15
CA ASP A 101 -0.72 -13.32 15.77
C ASP A 101 -1.87 -12.61 15.03
N TYR A 102 -3.12 -12.92 15.42
CA TYR A 102 -4.35 -12.34 14.86
C TYR A 102 -4.36 -12.23 13.33
N VAL A 103 -3.98 -13.28 12.59
CA VAL A 103 -3.95 -13.21 11.12
C VAL A 103 -5.26 -12.70 10.52
N GLY A 104 -5.15 -11.64 9.71
CA GLY A 104 -6.28 -10.89 9.17
C GLY A 104 -6.90 -9.88 10.14
N ASP A 105 -6.15 -9.35 11.10
CA ASP A 105 -6.66 -8.38 12.07
C ASP A 105 -7.25 -7.11 11.43
N LEU A 106 -8.08 -6.42 12.21
CA LEU A 106 -8.81 -5.23 11.75
C LEU A 106 -8.08 -3.93 12.09
N MET A 107 -6.83 -3.98 12.57
CA MET A 107 -6.05 -2.78 12.86
C MET A 107 -5.40 -2.29 11.55
N GLY A 108 -5.99 -1.28 10.91
CA GLY A 108 -5.35 -0.57 9.78
C GLY A 108 -5.77 -1.01 8.37
N ASN A 109 -7.05 -0.85 8.03
CA ASN A 109 -7.68 -1.30 6.78
C ASN A 109 -7.58 -2.81 6.57
N SER A 110 -8.66 -3.49 6.94
CA SER A 110 -8.85 -4.93 6.75
C SER A 110 -8.44 -5.37 5.35
N SER A 111 -7.84 -6.57 5.29
CA SER A 111 -7.61 -7.41 4.12
C SER A 111 -8.39 -6.98 2.85
N ILE A 112 -7.66 -6.74 1.76
CA ILE A 112 -8.13 -5.94 0.62
C ILE A 112 -8.37 -6.82 -0.61
N ALA A 113 -9.51 -6.65 -1.29
CA ALA A 113 -9.74 -7.22 -2.61
C ALA A 113 -9.06 -6.37 -3.69
N LEU A 114 -8.34 -7.02 -4.60
CA LEU A 114 -7.69 -6.37 -5.75
C LEU A 114 -8.60 -6.45 -6.99
N THR A 115 -8.39 -5.51 -7.92
CA THR A 115 -9.11 -5.51 -9.21
C THR A 115 -8.71 -6.69 -10.11
N THR A 116 -7.59 -7.35 -9.82
CA THR A 116 -7.13 -8.58 -10.49
C THR A 116 -7.92 -9.83 -10.10
N GLY A 117 -8.86 -9.73 -9.16
CA GLY A 117 -9.55 -10.88 -8.58
C GLY A 117 -8.85 -11.48 -7.37
N ASN A 118 -7.59 -11.09 -7.11
CA ASN A 118 -6.80 -11.54 -5.97
C ASN A 118 -7.10 -10.71 -4.71
N TYR A 119 -6.46 -11.05 -3.60
CA TYR A 119 -6.65 -10.35 -2.33
C TYR A 119 -5.36 -10.26 -1.52
N LEU A 120 -5.37 -9.42 -0.49
CA LEU A 120 -4.30 -9.29 0.48
C LEU A 120 -4.86 -9.54 1.88
N VAL A 121 -4.09 -10.24 2.71
CA VAL A 121 -4.39 -10.39 4.14
C VAL A 121 -3.36 -9.59 4.93
N VAL A 122 -3.84 -8.61 5.69
CA VAL A 122 -3.01 -7.75 6.54
C VAL A 122 -3.08 -8.27 7.98
N SER A 123 -1.92 -8.47 8.60
CA SER A 123 -1.79 -8.98 9.96
C SER A 123 -0.73 -8.15 10.69
N THR A 124 -1.11 -6.96 11.15
CA THR A 124 -0.18 -5.97 11.72
C THR A 124 0.42 -6.41 13.05
N SER A 125 -0.30 -7.28 13.79
CA SER A 125 0.15 -7.85 15.06
C SER A 125 0.96 -9.15 14.92
N TRP A 126 1.16 -9.67 13.72
CA TRP A 126 1.85 -10.94 13.50
C TRP A 126 3.32 -10.91 13.99
N ASP A 127 3.73 -11.97 14.68
CA ASP A 127 5.08 -12.13 15.22
C ASP A 127 5.99 -12.94 14.27
N ASN A 128 7.17 -12.38 13.94
CA ASN A 128 8.18 -13.07 13.14
C ASN A 128 9.15 -13.83 14.04
N GLY A 129 8.72 -14.99 14.53
CA GLY A 129 9.52 -15.78 15.48
C GLY A 129 9.65 -15.06 16.82
N ALA A 130 10.84 -14.59 17.21
CA ALA A 130 11.01 -13.84 18.46
C ALA A 130 10.73 -12.33 18.29
N VAL A 131 10.46 -11.88 17.07
CA VAL A 131 10.25 -10.46 16.74
C VAL A 131 8.77 -10.11 16.90
N ALA A 132 8.44 -9.50 18.03
CA ALA A 132 7.07 -9.14 18.37
C ALA A 132 6.51 -8.03 17.46
N ASN A 133 5.27 -8.18 17.01
CA ASN A 133 4.55 -7.26 16.13
C ASN A 133 5.38 -6.83 14.91
N ALA A 134 6.07 -7.79 14.29
CA ALA A 134 6.77 -7.56 13.02
C ALA A 134 5.77 -7.16 11.92
N GLY A 135 4.58 -7.73 11.98
CA GLY A 135 3.52 -7.56 11.01
C GLY A 135 3.79 -8.29 9.69
N ALA A 136 2.72 -8.55 8.96
CA ALA A 136 2.76 -9.23 7.67
C ALA A 136 1.66 -8.75 6.73
N VAL A 137 1.99 -8.68 5.44
CA VAL A 137 1.01 -8.59 4.35
C VAL A 137 1.19 -9.79 3.43
N THR A 138 0.17 -10.64 3.35
CA THR A 138 0.19 -11.87 2.56
C THR A 138 -0.62 -11.70 1.28
N PHE A 139 -0.06 -12.06 0.14
CA PHE A 139 -0.79 -12.12 -1.12
C PHE A 139 -1.64 -13.41 -1.22
N GLY A 140 -2.91 -13.23 -1.55
CA GLY A 140 -3.92 -14.27 -1.70
C GLY A 140 -4.32 -14.48 -3.15
N ASN A 141 -4.15 -15.69 -3.68
CA ASN A 141 -4.70 -16.03 -5.01
C ASN A 141 -6.22 -16.12 -4.94
N GLY A 142 -6.94 -15.29 -5.67
CA GLY A 142 -8.40 -15.22 -5.60
C GLY A 142 -9.14 -16.41 -6.24
N SER A 143 -8.44 -17.29 -6.95
CA SER A 143 -9.02 -18.48 -7.60
C SER A 143 -8.80 -19.76 -6.81
N THR A 144 -7.76 -19.82 -5.97
CA THR A 144 -7.38 -21.03 -5.22
C THR A 144 -7.20 -20.81 -3.73
N GLY A 145 -7.20 -19.56 -3.28
CA GLY A 145 -6.77 -19.17 -1.94
C GLY A 145 -5.26 -19.28 -1.73
N THR A 146 -4.84 -18.85 -0.55
CA THR A 146 -3.51 -19.11 0.03
C THR A 146 -3.73 -19.78 1.39
N VAL A 147 -2.94 -20.84 1.67
CA VAL A 147 -3.05 -21.63 2.90
C VAL A 147 -1.69 -21.83 3.56
N GLY A 148 -1.69 -22.26 4.81
CA GLY A 148 -0.50 -22.53 5.60
C GLY A 148 -0.14 -21.39 6.55
N VAL A 149 1.04 -21.50 7.16
CA VAL A 149 1.52 -20.55 8.17
C VAL A 149 2.14 -19.32 7.50
N VAL A 150 1.81 -18.12 7.99
CA VAL A 150 2.46 -16.86 7.56
C VAL A 150 3.97 -16.93 7.82
N SER A 151 4.77 -16.55 6.82
CA SER A 151 6.23 -16.46 6.92
C SER A 151 6.79 -15.54 5.83
N SER A 152 8.09 -15.23 5.88
CA SER A 152 8.78 -14.48 4.81
C SER A 152 8.80 -15.21 3.46
N ALA A 153 8.45 -16.50 3.41
CA ALA A 153 8.37 -17.26 2.16
C ALA A 153 7.06 -17.02 1.38
N ASN A 154 5.98 -16.61 2.06
CA ASN A 154 4.68 -16.36 1.43
C ASN A 154 4.14 -14.94 1.67
N SER A 155 4.84 -14.14 2.47
CA SER A 155 4.37 -12.82 2.91
C SER A 155 5.50 -11.81 2.89
N LEU A 156 5.13 -10.53 2.73
CA LEU A 156 6.00 -9.41 3.07
C LEU A 156 5.94 -9.22 4.59
N VAL A 157 7.08 -9.25 5.27
CA VAL A 157 7.12 -9.23 6.74
C VAL A 157 8.14 -8.23 7.30
N GLY A 158 7.92 -7.79 8.53
CA GLY A 158 8.91 -7.04 9.30
C GLY A 158 10.02 -7.95 9.83
N SER A 159 11.14 -7.34 10.22
CA SER A 159 12.28 -8.03 10.82
C SER A 159 12.70 -7.45 12.17
N GLN A 160 12.08 -6.35 12.60
CA GLN A 160 12.32 -5.72 13.90
C GLN A 160 11.04 -5.53 14.72
N PRO A 161 11.14 -5.44 16.06
CA PRO A 161 9.97 -5.32 16.90
C PRO A 161 9.16 -4.07 16.58
N ASN A 162 7.83 -4.22 16.50
CA ASN A 162 6.90 -3.15 16.16
C ASN A 162 7.06 -2.55 14.76
N ASP A 163 7.72 -3.25 13.82
CA ASP A 163 7.68 -2.86 12.40
C ASP A 163 6.24 -2.76 11.91
N ARG A 164 5.35 -3.67 12.35
CA ARG A 164 3.92 -3.70 12.04
C ARG A 164 3.64 -3.52 10.55
N VAL A 165 4.31 -4.31 9.71
CA VAL A 165 4.16 -4.22 8.24
C VAL A 165 2.68 -4.24 7.84
N GLY A 166 2.28 -3.20 7.12
CA GLY A 166 0.90 -2.92 6.72
C GLY A 166 0.15 -1.90 7.58
N THR A 167 0.72 -1.38 8.68
CA THR A 167 -0.01 -0.52 9.64
C THR A 167 -0.44 0.86 9.13
N SER A 168 0.17 1.37 8.05
CA SER A 168 -0.28 2.63 7.43
C SER A 168 -1.58 2.35 6.70
N LEU A 169 -1.45 1.93 5.44
CA LEU A 169 -2.50 1.43 4.57
C LEU A 169 -1.81 0.57 3.51
N VAL A 170 -2.60 -0.28 2.86
CA VAL A 170 -2.22 -0.84 1.55
C VAL A 170 -3.03 -0.11 0.48
N TYR A 171 -2.36 0.36 -0.56
CA TYR A 171 -2.92 1.17 -1.64
C TYR A 171 -3.02 0.33 -2.92
N PRO A 172 -4.21 -0.16 -3.28
CA PRO A 172 -4.44 -0.70 -4.62
C PRO A 172 -4.20 0.39 -5.67
N LEU A 173 -3.46 0.03 -6.70
CA LEU A 173 -3.26 0.86 -7.89
C LEU A 173 -4.29 0.46 -8.96
N SER A 174 -4.66 1.41 -9.80
CA SER A 174 -5.65 1.23 -10.87
C SER A 174 -5.24 0.20 -11.91
N ASN A 175 -3.95 -0.08 -12.08
CA ASN A 175 -3.44 -1.14 -12.94
C ASN A 175 -3.52 -2.56 -12.31
N GLY A 176 -4.02 -2.66 -11.07
CA GLY A 176 -4.20 -3.91 -10.34
C GLY A 176 -3.04 -4.32 -9.44
N ASN A 177 -1.90 -3.63 -9.51
CA ASN A 177 -0.81 -3.77 -8.52
C ASN A 177 -1.15 -3.03 -7.22
N TYR A 178 -0.25 -3.04 -6.24
CA TYR A 178 -0.48 -2.38 -4.96
C TYR A 178 0.81 -1.85 -4.33
N VAL A 179 0.68 -0.96 -3.36
CA VAL A 179 1.79 -0.49 -2.52
C VAL A 179 1.43 -0.69 -1.05
N VAL A 180 2.28 -1.40 -0.32
CA VAL A 180 2.21 -1.52 1.14
C VAL A 180 3.01 -0.39 1.76
N ALA A 181 2.36 0.54 2.45
CA ALA A 181 3.04 1.55 3.24
C ALA A 181 3.16 1.09 4.70
N THR A 182 4.28 1.38 5.34
CA THR A 182 4.52 1.04 6.75
C THR A 182 5.40 2.11 7.37
N TYR A 183 4.78 3.14 7.95
CA TYR A 183 5.50 4.26 8.57
C TYR A 183 6.34 3.83 9.78
N SER A 184 5.89 2.81 10.50
CA SER A 184 6.55 2.32 11.72
C SER A 184 7.77 1.44 11.45
N TRP A 185 8.02 1.07 10.19
CA TRP A 185 9.10 0.15 9.84
C TRP A 185 10.47 0.74 10.23
N ASN A 186 11.29 -0.07 10.89
CA ASN A 186 12.62 0.32 11.33
C ASN A 186 13.67 -0.12 10.30
N ASN A 187 14.68 0.73 10.06
CA ASN A 187 15.79 0.43 9.16
C ASN A 187 17.07 0.19 9.99
N GLY A 188 17.18 -0.98 10.60
CA GLY A 188 18.30 -1.32 11.48
C GLY A 188 18.23 -0.54 12.79
N SER A 189 19.14 0.40 13.02
CA SER A 189 19.07 1.26 14.21
C SER A 189 18.16 2.48 14.03
N LEU A 190 17.64 2.71 12.82
CA LEU A 190 16.81 3.86 12.50
C LEU A 190 15.35 3.56 12.83
N SER A 191 14.83 4.23 13.85
CA SER A 191 13.47 4.06 14.33
C SER A 191 12.47 4.70 13.37
N GLN A 192 11.47 3.94 12.93
CA GLN A 192 10.39 4.45 12.07
C GLN A 192 10.90 5.21 10.83
N ALA A 193 11.95 4.69 10.19
CA ALA A 193 12.39 5.20 8.90
C ALA A 193 11.27 5.10 7.85
N GLY A 194 10.40 4.11 8.02
CA GLY A 194 9.26 3.86 7.15
C GLY A 194 9.67 3.19 5.84
N ALA A 195 8.69 2.54 5.21
CA ALA A 195 8.87 1.86 3.94
C ALA A 195 7.59 1.93 3.08
N ALA A 196 7.79 2.02 1.77
CA ALA A 196 6.77 1.79 0.76
C ALA A 196 7.21 0.63 -0.16
N THR A 197 6.51 -0.49 -0.09
CA THR A 197 6.83 -1.71 -0.84
C THR A 197 5.82 -1.89 -1.97
N TRP A 198 6.28 -1.89 -3.22
CA TRP A 198 5.44 -2.24 -4.35
C TRP A 198 5.23 -3.75 -4.44
N GLY A 199 4.00 -4.18 -4.71
CA GLY A 199 3.64 -5.58 -4.91
C GLY A 199 2.90 -5.79 -6.22
N ASN A 200 3.23 -6.89 -6.90
CA ASN A 200 2.57 -7.29 -8.13
C ASN A 200 1.18 -7.87 -7.82
N GLY A 201 0.13 -7.38 -8.47
CA GLY A 201 -1.26 -7.80 -8.25
C GLY A 201 -1.62 -9.21 -8.70
N VAL A 202 -0.69 -9.91 -9.36
CA VAL A 202 -0.84 -11.28 -9.89
C VAL A 202 0.06 -12.26 -9.16
N SER A 203 1.31 -11.90 -8.87
CA SER A 203 2.29 -12.79 -8.22
C SER A 203 2.60 -12.44 -6.75
N GLY A 204 2.14 -11.29 -6.27
CA GLY A 204 2.46 -10.77 -4.94
C GLY A 204 3.90 -10.29 -4.79
N ILE A 205 4.28 -10.04 -3.53
CA ILE A 205 5.64 -9.77 -3.06
C ILE A 205 5.85 -10.51 -1.73
N VAL A 206 7.06 -11.03 -1.50
CA VAL A 206 7.42 -11.78 -0.30
C VAL A 206 8.81 -11.39 0.19
N GLY A 207 9.13 -11.78 1.43
CA GLY A 207 10.41 -11.55 2.08
C GLY A 207 10.35 -10.48 3.17
N GLU A 208 11.46 -10.29 3.85
CA GLU A 208 11.58 -9.19 4.82
C GLU A 208 11.69 -7.85 4.10
N VAL A 209 11.03 -6.82 4.63
CA VAL A 209 11.15 -5.44 4.11
C VAL A 209 12.62 -5.00 4.21
N SER A 210 13.16 -4.49 3.11
CA SER A 210 14.51 -3.91 3.03
C SER A 210 14.63 -2.97 1.83
N SER A 211 15.74 -2.23 1.72
CA SER A 211 16.01 -1.39 0.54
C SER A 211 16.15 -2.18 -0.78
N THR A 212 16.22 -3.52 -0.74
CA THR A 212 16.33 -4.35 -1.95
C THR A 212 14.99 -4.64 -2.62
N ASN A 213 13.90 -4.62 -1.86
CA ASN A 213 12.53 -4.88 -2.32
C ASN A 213 11.56 -3.73 -2.03
N SER A 214 11.98 -2.74 -1.25
CA SER A 214 11.15 -1.64 -0.78
C SER A 214 11.86 -0.31 -0.94
N PHE A 215 11.07 0.75 -0.99
CA PHE A 215 11.56 2.12 -0.97
C PHE A 215 11.51 2.66 0.47
N VAL A 216 12.68 2.97 1.05
CA VAL A 216 12.83 3.12 2.51
C VAL A 216 13.44 4.44 2.94
N GLY A 217 13.14 4.84 4.18
CA GLY A 217 13.77 5.99 4.82
C GLY A 217 15.24 5.77 5.18
N THR A 218 15.91 6.89 5.42
CA THR A 218 17.36 7.00 5.66
C THR A 218 17.69 7.59 7.03
N THR A 219 16.70 8.12 7.74
CA THR A 219 16.86 8.67 9.10
C THR A 219 15.68 8.29 10.00
N ASP A 220 15.83 8.52 11.30
CA ASP A 220 14.76 8.32 12.27
C ASP A 220 13.53 9.18 11.92
N PHE A 221 12.35 8.61 12.05
CA PHE A 221 11.07 9.30 11.85
C PHE A 221 10.87 9.88 10.44
N ASP A 222 11.56 9.31 9.44
CA ASP A 222 11.33 9.68 8.03
C ASP A 222 9.91 9.31 7.55
N TRP A 223 9.29 8.31 8.18
CA TRP A 223 7.93 7.83 7.91
C TRP A 223 7.63 7.69 6.42
N VAL A 224 8.55 7.09 5.65
CA VAL A 224 8.37 6.93 4.20
C VAL A 224 7.06 6.19 3.89
N GLY A 225 6.25 6.80 3.02
CA GLY A 225 4.91 6.31 2.67
C GLY A 225 3.75 7.02 3.38
N GLU A 226 4.04 7.95 4.31
CA GLU A 226 3.05 8.81 4.96
C GLU A 226 3.12 10.27 4.47
N PRO A 227 2.00 10.93 4.17
CA PRO A 227 0.65 10.53 4.58
C PRO A 227 -0.07 9.66 3.55
N ALA A 228 0.53 9.46 2.36
CA ALA A 228 -0.19 8.87 1.24
C ALA A 228 0.71 8.26 0.16
N VAL A 229 0.14 7.28 -0.52
CA VAL A 229 0.50 6.93 -1.89
C VAL A 229 -0.60 7.43 -2.83
N LYS A 230 -0.25 8.22 -3.83
CA LYS A 230 -1.20 8.74 -4.84
C LYS A 230 -1.01 8.00 -6.16
N ASP A 231 -2.05 7.33 -6.63
CA ASP A 231 -2.06 6.64 -7.92
C ASP A 231 -2.38 7.61 -9.07
N PHE A 232 -1.67 7.44 -10.18
CA PHE A 232 -1.82 8.20 -11.41
C PHE A 232 -2.03 7.31 -12.65
N GLY A 233 -2.25 6.00 -12.48
CA GLY A 233 -2.39 5.04 -13.57
C GLY A 233 -1.06 4.36 -13.88
N ASP A 234 -0.31 4.90 -14.83
CA ASP A 234 1.00 4.36 -15.24
C ASP A 234 2.11 4.62 -14.20
N TYR A 235 1.86 5.55 -13.28
CA TYR A 235 2.77 5.94 -12.22
C TYR A 235 2.04 6.09 -10.89
N TYR A 236 2.79 6.13 -9.81
CA TYR A 236 2.30 6.52 -8.49
C TYR A 236 3.34 7.38 -7.77
N ALA A 237 2.89 8.22 -6.85
CA ALA A 237 3.74 8.99 -5.95
C ALA A 237 3.72 8.37 -4.55
N VAL A 238 4.89 8.09 -3.99
CA VAL A 238 5.09 7.92 -2.55
C VAL A 238 5.35 9.31 -1.98
N ILE A 239 4.45 9.76 -1.11
CA ILE A 239 4.53 11.08 -0.46
C ILE A 239 4.96 10.83 0.97
N SER A 240 6.10 11.38 1.36
CA SER A 240 6.72 11.24 2.67
C SER A 240 6.84 12.62 3.30
N SER A 241 5.81 13.14 3.98
CA SER A 241 5.77 14.52 4.49
C SER A 241 6.85 14.84 5.50
N ASP A 242 7.20 13.84 6.31
CA ASP A 242 8.07 14.00 7.47
C ASP A 242 9.52 13.58 7.19
N TRP A 243 9.82 13.18 5.95
CA TRP A 243 11.17 12.79 5.54
C TRP A 243 12.20 13.89 5.82
N ASN A 244 13.33 13.53 6.43
CA ASN A 244 14.36 14.47 6.83
C ASN A 244 15.46 14.62 5.76
N ASN A 245 15.77 15.87 5.39
CA ASN A 245 16.87 16.17 4.47
C ASN A 245 18.11 16.64 5.27
N GLY A 246 18.90 15.70 5.77
CA GLY A 246 20.05 16.02 6.61
C GLY A 246 19.60 16.70 7.91
N SER A 247 19.99 17.96 8.13
CA SER A 247 19.57 18.74 9.30
C SER A 247 18.17 19.35 9.19
N PHE A 248 17.51 19.24 8.03
CA PHE A 248 16.16 19.76 7.82
C PHE A 248 15.13 18.70 8.19
N TRP A 249 14.56 18.84 9.38
CA TRP A 249 13.56 17.94 9.92
C TRP A 249 12.20 18.15 9.24
N GLY A 250 11.50 17.09 8.84
CA GLY A 250 10.22 17.20 8.13
C GLY A 250 10.34 17.99 6.83
N ALA A 251 11.45 17.81 6.11
CA ALA A 251 11.66 18.46 4.83
C ALA A 251 10.70 17.92 3.77
N GLY A 252 10.28 16.68 3.91
CA GLY A 252 9.36 16.02 3.01
C GLY A 252 10.03 15.57 1.71
N ALA A 253 9.50 14.50 1.14
CA ALA A 253 9.93 13.93 -0.13
C ALA A 253 8.74 13.42 -0.94
N VAL A 254 8.83 13.56 -2.27
CA VAL A 254 7.92 12.93 -3.23
C VAL A 254 8.73 12.09 -4.19
N SER A 255 8.45 10.79 -4.23
CA SER A 255 9.14 9.82 -5.08
C SER A 255 8.15 9.19 -6.06
N ILE A 256 8.54 9.09 -7.33
CA ILE A 256 7.64 8.61 -8.39
C ILE A 256 8.05 7.23 -8.85
N GLY A 257 7.15 6.26 -8.67
CA GLY A 257 7.30 4.89 -9.14
C GLY A 257 6.51 4.62 -10.41
N ASP A 258 7.07 3.77 -11.26
CA ASP A 258 6.32 3.11 -12.34
C ASP A 258 5.37 2.09 -11.71
N SER A 259 4.08 2.18 -12.01
CA SER A 259 3.09 1.30 -11.38
C SER A 259 3.23 -0.17 -11.79
N SER A 260 4.01 -0.47 -12.82
CA SER A 260 4.29 -1.83 -13.31
C SER A 260 5.57 -2.47 -12.73
N THR A 261 6.52 -1.67 -12.22
CA THR A 261 7.79 -2.20 -11.68
C THR A 261 8.12 -1.74 -10.26
N GLY A 262 7.47 -0.70 -9.77
CA GLY A 262 7.67 -0.17 -8.43
C GLY A 262 8.94 0.65 -8.22
N LEU A 263 9.14 1.06 -6.96
CA LEU A 263 10.33 1.71 -6.43
C LEU A 263 11.03 0.81 -5.41
N ILE A 264 12.35 0.85 -5.43
CA ILE A 264 13.21 0.22 -4.41
C ILE A 264 14.39 1.14 -4.08
N GLY A 265 15.04 0.88 -2.96
CA GLY A 265 16.20 1.62 -2.49
C GLY A 265 15.85 2.69 -1.47
N GLU A 266 16.81 3.55 -1.18
CA GLU A 266 16.67 4.62 -0.19
C GLU A 266 16.17 5.91 -0.82
N VAL A 267 15.40 6.70 -0.07
CA VAL A 267 15.05 8.08 -0.46
C VAL A 267 16.32 8.92 -0.62
N SER A 268 16.41 9.66 -1.72
CA SER A 268 17.56 10.53 -1.99
C SER A 268 17.20 11.65 -2.97
N SER A 269 18.06 12.65 -3.08
CA SER A 269 17.95 13.68 -4.14
C SER A 269 18.06 13.12 -5.56
N PHE A 270 18.46 11.85 -5.72
CA PHE A 270 18.62 11.21 -7.01
C PHE A 270 17.35 10.58 -7.56
N ASN A 271 16.43 10.18 -6.68
CA ASN A 271 15.18 9.48 -7.01
C ASN A 271 13.93 10.19 -6.46
N SER A 272 14.10 11.29 -5.72
CA SER A 272 13.00 12.02 -5.07
C SER A 272 13.09 13.53 -5.28
N LEU A 273 11.92 14.16 -5.37
CA LEU A 273 11.76 15.58 -5.13
C LEU A 273 11.81 15.80 -3.62
N ILE A 274 12.88 16.41 -3.12
CA ILE A 274 13.09 16.59 -1.67
C ILE A 274 12.97 18.06 -1.27
N GLY A 275 12.35 18.30 -0.11
CA GLY A 275 12.31 19.62 0.48
C GLY A 275 13.69 20.11 0.90
N GLN A 276 13.83 21.44 0.95
CA GLN A 276 15.10 22.13 1.21
C GLN A 276 15.07 22.97 2.49
N THR A 277 14.00 22.84 3.27
CA THR A 277 13.76 23.55 4.53
C THR A 277 13.09 22.60 5.50
N SER A 278 13.20 22.83 6.80
CA SER A 278 12.44 22.05 7.78
C SER A 278 10.94 22.34 7.67
N ASN A 279 10.11 21.36 8.04
CA ASN A 279 8.64 21.47 8.12
C ASN A 279 8.03 22.09 6.85
N THR A 280 8.27 21.47 5.69
CA THR A 280 7.83 22.04 4.40
C THR A 280 6.33 22.05 4.18
N GLY A 281 5.54 21.46 5.08
CA GLY A 281 4.09 21.37 4.93
C GLY A 281 3.66 20.56 3.71
N LEU A 282 4.53 19.68 3.18
CA LEU A 282 4.17 18.78 2.09
C LEU A 282 2.95 17.93 2.50
N THR A 283 1.92 17.92 1.64
CA THR A 283 0.72 17.10 1.86
C THR A 283 0.38 16.34 0.59
N ALA A 284 -0.49 15.32 0.71
CA ALA A 284 -0.98 14.60 -0.46
C ALA A 284 -1.69 15.52 -1.48
N ALA A 285 -2.37 16.56 -1.00
CA ALA A 285 -3.08 17.52 -1.83
C ALA A 285 -2.13 18.45 -2.63
N SER A 286 -0.88 18.61 -2.19
CA SER A 286 0.10 19.44 -2.89
C SER A 286 0.87 18.69 -3.98
N VAL A 287 0.53 17.42 -4.26
CA VAL A 287 1.15 16.61 -5.31
C VAL A 287 0.12 16.29 -6.40
N ASP A 288 0.46 16.56 -7.65
CA ASP A 288 -0.43 16.29 -8.78
C ASP A 288 0.31 15.85 -10.05
N TYR A 289 -0.43 15.21 -10.98
CA TYR A 289 0.13 14.64 -12.21
C TYR A 289 -0.70 15.01 -13.44
N SER A 290 0.01 15.38 -14.51
CA SER A 290 -0.56 15.59 -15.83
C SER A 290 -0.11 14.49 -16.79
N ALA A 291 -0.99 13.51 -17.04
CA ALA A 291 -0.75 12.43 -18.00
C ALA A 291 -0.39 12.93 -19.41
N THR A 292 -1.07 13.98 -19.88
CA THR A 292 -0.85 14.60 -21.20
C THR A 292 0.60 15.00 -21.46
N TYR A 293 1.31 15.41 -20.40
CA TYR A 293 2.67 15.91 -20.49
C TYR A 293 3.69 15.01 -19.78
N GLY A 294 3.22 13.96 -19.09
CA GLY A 294 4.03 13.14 -18.20
C GLY A 294 4.69 13.97 -17.09
N ILE A 295 3.99 14.92 -16.49
CA ILE A 295 4.58 15.84 -15.51
C ILE A 295 3.98 15.62 -14.14
N VAL A 296 4.82 15.43 -13.13
CA VAL A 296 4.42 15.51 -11.72
C VAL A 296 4.81 16.88 -11.16
N VAL A 297 3.90 17.49 -10.41
CA VAL A 297 4.09 18.75 -9.72
C VAL A 297 3.94 18.51 -8.22
N ALA A 298 4.88 18.98 -7.42
CA ALA A 298 4.85 18.88 -5.96
C ALA A 298 5.10 20.25 -5.33
N GLY A 299 4.15 20.71 -4.51
CA GLY A 299 4.25 21.91 -3.70
C GLY A 299 4.77 21.60 -2.29
N PHE A 300 5.70 22.43 -1.82
CA PHE A 300 6.31 22.40 -0.49
C PHE A 300 6.00 23.74 0.21
N PRO A 301 4.75 23.93 0.69
CA PRO A 301 4.29 25.17 1.31
C PRO A 301 4.81 25.30 2.76
N ASN A 302 5.78 26.18 2.99
CA ASN A 302 6.18 26.52 4.36
C ASN A 302 5.35 27.71 4.91
N SER A 303 5.12 27.74 6.23
CA SER A 303 4.31 28.76 6.91
C SER A 303 4.99 30.12 7.09
N PHE A 304 6.24 30.29 6.66
CA PHE A 304 7.05 31.47 7.01
C PHE A 304 7.64 32.26 5.81
N THR A 305 7.72 31.67 4.61
CA THR A 305 8.43 32.22 3.44
C THR A 305 8.02 31.46 2.15
N SER A 306 6.95 31.86 1.47
CA SER A 306 6.48 31.40 0.14
C SER A 306 6.83 29.96 -0.30
N GLY A 307 5.82 29.12 -0.46
CA GLY A 307 5.97 27.72 -0.89
C GLY A 307 6.79 27.55 -2.18
N ARG A 308 7.56 26.46 -2.25
CA ARG A 308 8.30 26.07 -3.47
C ARG A 308 7.53 25.02 -4.24
N VAL A 309 7.48 25.16 -5.56
CA VAL A 309 6.92 24.14 -6.46
C VAL A 309 8.06 23.46 -7.21
N TYR A 310 8.09 22.14 -7.13
CA TYR A 310 9.03 21.30 -7.86
C TYR A 310 8.26 20.54 -8.94
N ILE A 311 8.89 20.39 -10.09
CA ILE A 311 8.31 19.75 -11.25
C ILE A 311 9.27 18.68 -11.72
N ALA A 312 8.75 17.47 -11.92
CA ALA A 312 9.46 16.35 -12.52
C ALA A 312 8.78 15.98 -13.84
N VAL A 313 9.58 15.84 -14.90
CA VAL A 313 9.12 15.31 -16.18
C VAL A 313 9.46 13.82 -16.24
N LEU A 314 8.44 13.00 -16.45
CA LEU A 314 8.54 11.57 -16.70
C LEU A 314 8.61 11.33 -18.22
N PRO A 315 9.36 10.33 -18.68
CA PRO A 315 9.39 9.98 -20.09
C PRO A 315 8.03 9.41 -20.50
N VAL A 316 7.20 10.24 -21.12
CA VAL A 316 6.09 9.74 -21.93
C VAL A 316 6.72 9.00 -23.12
N ALA A 317 6.14 7.87 -23.54
CA ALA A 317 6.40 7.35 -24.88
C ALA A 317 5.89 8.38 -25.90
N ILE A 318 6.70 9.38 -26.23
CA ILE A 318 6.34 10.41 -27.21
C ILE A 318 6.29 9.73 -28.58
N PRO A 319 5.14 9.71 -29.28
CA PRO A 319 5.09 9.30 -30.67
C PRO A 319 5.91 10.34 -31.47
N SER A 320 7.08 9.92 -31.94
CA SER A 320 7.98 10.64 -32.85
C SER A 320 8.54 12.01 -32.41
N ALA A 321 9.82 11.96 -32.02
CA ALA A 321 10.90 12.88 -32.40
C ALA A 321 10.78 14.40 -32.09
N ALA A 322 11.27 14.79 -30.90
CA ALA A 322 12.33 15.81 -30.77
C ALA A 322 13.04 15.64 -29.41
N PRO A 323 14.38 15.63 -29.33
CA PRO A 323 15.09 15.54 -28.06
C PRO A 323 14.98 16.85 -27.28
N LEU A 324 14.63 16.77 -25.99
CA LEU A 324 14.73 17.87 -25.03
C LEU A 324 16.21 18.29 -24.90
N THR A 325 16.51 19.57 -25.15
CA THR A 325 17.88 20.05 -25.40
C THR A 325 18.70 20.44 -24.16
N SER A 326 18.19 20.33 -22.93
CA SER A 326 19.04 20.27 -21.72
C SER A 326 18.25 20.09 -20.41
N ILE A 327 18.52 19.00 -19.67
CA ILE A 327 18.99 19.06 -18.27
C ILE A 327 20.02 17.92 -18.08
N SER A 328 21.24 18.22 -17.64
CA SER A 328 22.35 17.25 -17.43
C SER A 328 22.07 16.35 -16.20
N GLN A 329 22.40 15.06 -16.11
CA GLN A 329 23.46 14.25 -16.71
C GLN A 329 23.12 12.74 -16.68
N LYS A 330 23.58 11.98 -17.70
CA LYS A 330 23.53 10.50 -17.92
C LYS A 330 24.57 9.76 -17.01
N ALA A 331 24.53 8.48 -16.61
CA ALA A 331 23.79 7.30 -17.09
C ALA A 331 23.67 6.15 -16.03
N LEU A 332 22.45 5.58 -15.94
CA LEU A 332 21.97 4.17 -15.89
C LEU A 332 22.60 3.08 -14.98
N SER A 333 21.80 2.60 -14.01
CA SER A 333 21.23 1.22 -14.01
C SER A 333 20.10 1.10 -12.96
N LYS A 334 18.88 0.78 -13.43
CA LYS A 334 17.56 0.64 -12.72
C LYS A 334 16.86 1.95 -12.30
N GLY A 335 15.65 2.14 -12.84
CA GLY A 335 14.69 3.20 -12.47
C GLY A 335 14.62 4.36 -13.47
N ILE A 336 13.43 4.86 -13.77
CA ILE A 336 13.17 6.00 -14.65
C ILE A 336 13.75 7.30 -14.02
N TYR A 337 14.53 8.09 -14.79
CA TYR A 337 15.30 9.30 -14.38
C TYR A 337 14.87 10.51 -15.27
N ARG A 338 15.04 11.82 -15.01
CA ARG A 338 15.33 12.77 -13.89
C ARG A 338 15.08 14.20 -14.45
N TYR A 339 14.48 15.13 -13.70
CA TYR A 339 15.15 16.32 -13.12
C TYR A 339 14.15 17.32 -12.50
N SER A 340 14.54 17.95 -11.39
CA SER A 340 13.89 19.11 -10.78
C SER A 340 14.84 20.31 -10.73
N GLY A 341 14.51 21.37 -11.46
CA GLY A 341 15.00 22.70 -11.12
C GLY A 341 13.98 23.35 -10.20
N ALA A 342 14.41 23.99 -9.11
CA ALA A 342 13.52 24.86 -8.36
C ALA A 342 13.01 25.96 -9.30
N VAL A 343 11.70 26.03 -9.50
CA VAL A 343 11.10 27.13 -10.26
C VAL A 343 10.84 28.27 -9.27
N GLY A 344 11.91 29.00 -8.94
CA GLY A 344 11.84 30.21 -8.12
C GLY A 344 11.54 29.97 -6.64
N SER A 345 11.90 30.95 -5.82
CA SER A 345 11.71 30.94 -4.36
C SER A 345 10.49 31.75 -3.91
N THR A 346 9.64 32.20 -4.82
CA THR A 346 8.45 33.02 -4.58
C THR A 346 7.48 32.77 -5.72
N PHE A 347 6.31 32.21 -5.46
CA PHE A 347 5.16 32.33 -6.35
C PHE A 347 4.34 33.51 -5.83
N ASP A 348 4.42 34.66 -6.49
CA ASP A 348 3.36 35.66 -6.34
C ASP A 348 2.12 35.14 -7.08
N ALA A 349 0.93 35.62 -6.73
CA ALA A 349 -0.38 35.03 -7.07
C ALA A 349 -0.70 34.85 -8.57
N TRP A 350 0.24 35.00 -9.49
CA TRP A 350 0.06 34.89 -10.94
C TRP A 350 1.29 34.33 -11.70
N ASP A 351 2.20 33.60 -11.05
CA ASP A 351 3.40 33.12 -11.73
C ASP A 351 3.13 32.00 -12.76
N ARG A 352 3.53 32.27 -14.01
CA ARG A 352 3.38 31.39 -15.18
C ARG A 352 4.63 30.52 -15.34
N LEU A 353 4.48 29.20 -15.27
CA LEU A 353 5.53 28.27 -15.65
C LEU A 353 5.64 28.16 -17.18
N TYR A 354 6.81 28.47 -17.74
CA TYR A 354 7.08 28.29 -19.18
C TYR A 354 7.95 27.04 -19.41
N LEU A 355 7.36 25.97 -19.92
CA LEU A 355 8.11 24.85 -20.50
C LEU A 355 8.51 25.24 -21.94
N HIS A 356 9.80 25.43 -22.20
CA HIS A 356 10.30 25.75 -23.53
C HIS A 356 10.45 24.47 -24.36
N TYR A 357 9.56 24.27 -25.33
CA TYR A 357 9.81 23.36 -26.45
C TYR A 357 10.52 24.13 -27.56
N PRO A 358 11.67 23.65 -28.08
CA PRO A 358 12.29 24.24 -29.26
C PRO A 358 11.53 23.72 -30.48
N LEU A 359 10.40 24.36 -30.78
CA LEU A 359 9.90 24.74 -32.11
C LEU A 359 8.39 24.99 -32.01
N ILE A 360 8.02 26.21 -32.39
CA ILE A 360 6.68 26.81 -32.42
C ILE A 360 6.18 27.29 -31.04
N LYS A 361 6.17 28.62 -30.88
CA LYS A 361 5.52 29.36 -29.78
C LYS A 361 4.35 30.17 -30.36
N PRO A 362 3.29 30.50 -29.58
CA PRO A 362 3.48 30.87 -28.17
C PRO A 362 2.39 30.45 -27.14
N PHE A 363 2.88 30.24 -25.90
CA PHE A 363 2.21 30.33 -24.59
C PHE A 363 1.05 29.36 -24.25
N CYS A 364 1.29 28.45 -23.29
CA CYS A 364 0.22 27.84 -22.49
C CYS A 364 0.15 28.53 -21.13
N TYR A 365 -1.05 28.98 -20.75
CA TYR A 365 -1.35 29.54 -19.44
C TYR A 365 -1.81 28.42 -18.49
N ILE A 366 -1.34 28.43 -17.24
CA ILE A 366 -2.03 27.75 -16.15
C ILE A 366 -3.22 28.64 -15.77
N LYS A 367 -4.28 28.58 -16.59
CA LYS A 367 -5.64 29.04 -16.25
C LYS A 367 -6.63 28.33 -17.16
N GLU A 368 -7.79 28.03 -16.57
CA GLU A 368 -8.79 27.07 -17.03
C GLU A 368 -9.19 27.23 -18.50
N CYS A 369 -9.16 26.13 -19.26
CA CYS A 369 -10.00 25.96 -20.45
C CYS A 369 -11.10 24.97 -20.09
N PRO A 370 -12.38 25.20 -20.47
CA PRO A 370 -13.54 24.42 -20.03
C PRO A 370 -13.63 23.01 -20.66
N SER A 371 -12.49 22.39 -21.01
CA SER A 371 -12.42 21.09 -21.69
C SER A 371 -11.35 20.14 -21.14
N TYR A 372 -10.50 20.54 -20.19
CA TYR A 372 -9.42 19.70 -19.60
C TYR A 372 -9.06 20.14 -18.15
N PRO A 373 -8.61 19.22 -17.27
CA PRO A 373 -8.47 19.47 -15.83
C PRO A 373 -7.27 20.37 -15.48
N LEU A 374 -7.46 21.24 -14.49
CA LEU A 374 -6.47 22.15 -13.94
C LEU A 374 -5.72 21.58 -12.75
N ILE A 375 -4.44 21.95 -12.65
CA ILE A 375 -3.68 21.91 -11.41
C ILE A 375 -3.74 23.30 -10.78
N TYR A 376 -4.55 23.43 -9.73
CA TYR A 376 -4.73 24.65 -8.96
C TYR A 376 -3.69 24.68 -7.83
N ILE A 377 -2.73 25.60 -7.87
CA ILE A 377 -1.81 25.86 -6.75
C ILE A 377 -2.30 27.18 -6.13
N GLY A 378 -3.12 27.06 -5.09
CA GLY A 378 -3.88 28.15 -4.47
C GLY A 378 -3.07 29.05 -3.52
N GLU A 379 -3.72 30.16 -3.15
CA GLU A 379 -3.22 31.41 -2.57
C GLU A 379 -2.73 31.35 -1.09
N LYS A 380 -2.08 32.47 -0.70
CA LYS A 380 -1.43 32.82 0.58
C LYS A 380 -2.11 32.37 1.87
#